data_AF-A0A1Y6D3M5-F1
#
_entry.id   AF-A0A1Y6D3M5-F1
#
_cell.length_a   1.000
_cell.length_b   1.000
_cell.length_c   1.000
_cell.angle_alpha   90.00
_cell.angle_beta   90.00
_cell.angle_gamma   90.00
#
_symmetry.space_group_name_H-M   'P 1'
#
loop_
_entity.id
_entity.type
_entity.pdbx_description
1 polymer ?
#
loop_
_entity_poly.entity_id
_entity_poly.type
_entity_poly.pdbx_seq_one_letter_code
_entity_poly.pdbx_strand_id
1 'polypeptide(L)'
;MTEAATSATAECVIHLRYNLDGTVSEIGERPAGVQAQAWYKFLTNHTQDSFQVLSGGRGLFRLPKAQIESLKAACTQELSS
;
A
#
# COMPACT_ATOMS: atom_id res chain seq x y z
N MET A 1 23.34 -24.15 -8.90
CA MET A 1 21.94 -24.20 -9.35
C MET A 1 21.25 -22.98 -8.76
N THR A 2 21.00 -21.99 -9.60
CA THR A 2 20.58 -20.64 -9.21
C THR A 2 19.09 -20.49 -9.51
N GLU A 3 18.25 -20.55 -8.49
CA GLU A 3 16.83 -20.18 -8.58
C GLU A 3 16.47 -19.27 -7.40
N ALA A 4 16.90 -18.02 -7.48
CA ALA A 4 16.54 -16.97 -6.52
C ALA A 4 16.28 -15.66 -7.28
N ALA A 5 15.41 -15.68 -8.31
CA ALA A 5 15.06 -14.48 -9.08
C ALA A 5 13.71 -14.57 -9.80
N THR A 6 12.67 -15.15 -9.19
CA THR A 6 11.30 -15.13 -9.78
C THR A 6 10.23 -14.87 -8.73
N SER A 7 10.45 -13.89 -7.87
CA SER A 7 9.36 -13.34 -7.02
C SER A 7 9.35 -11.80 -6.97
N ALA A 8 10.30 -11.14 -7.66
CA ALA A 8 10.39 -9.68 -7.70
C ALA A 8 9.34 -9.01 -8.61
N THR A 9 8.62 -9.78 -9.42
CA THR A 9 7.67 -9.28 -10.44
C THR A 9 6.20 -9.60 -10.15
N ALA A 10 5.87 -10.25 -9.03
CA ALA A 10 4.47 -10.45 -8.66
C ALA A 10 3.84 -9.10 -8.29
N GLU A 11 3.09 -8.52 -9.24
CA GLU A 11 2.28 -7.33 -9.01
C GLU A 11 1.21 -7.66 -7.96
N CYS A 12 1.17 -6.84 -6.92
CA CYS A 12 0.18 -6.94 -5.87
C CYS A 12 -0.75 -5.74 -5.95
N VAL A 13 -2.05 -6.03 -5.84
CA VAL A 13 -3.10 -5.01 -5.89
C VAL A 13 -3.60 -4.77 -4.47
N ILE A 14 -3.36 -3.57 -3.96
CA ILE A 14 -3.85 -3.14 -2.65
C ILE A 14 -5.20 -2.49 -2.87
N HIS A 15 -6.29 -3.14 -2.45
CA HIS A 15 -7.61 -2.52 -2.46
C HIS A 15 -7.78 -1.58 -1.27
N LEU A 16 -8.49 -0.47 -1.50
CA LEU A 16 -8.90 0.43 -0.45
C LEU A 16 -10.32 0.94 -0.63
N ARG A 17 -10.90 1.35 0.49
CA ARG A 17 -12.26 1.89 0.60
C ARG A 17 -12.20 3.24 1.31
N TYR A 18 -13.05 4.14 0.87
CA TYR A 18 -13.26 5.44 1.49
C TYR A 18 -14.59 5.46 2.25
N ASN A 19 -14.62 6.22 3.33
CA ASN A 19 -15.84 6.67 3.99
C ASN A 19 -16.53 7.75 3.17
N LEU A 20 -17.78 8.06 3.54
CA LEU A 20 -18.53 9.19 2.99
C LEU A 20 -17.87 10.55 3.24
N ASP A 21 -17.03 10.63 4.27
CA ASP A 21 -16.21 11.81 4.63
C ASP A 21 -14.92 11.92 3.79
N GLY A 22 -14.60 10.93 2.96
CA GLY A 22 -13.39 10.91 2.12
C GLY A 22 -12.14 10.35 2.81
N THR A 23 -12.23 9.97 4.08
CA THR A 23 -11.17 9.23 4.79
C THR A 23 -11.13 7.76 4.39
N VAL A 24 -9.96 7.12 4.45
CA VAL A 24 -9.81 5.69 4.16
C VAL A 24 -10.36 4.86 5.32
N SER A 25 -11.40 4.08 5.04
CA SER A 25 -12.02 3.16 5.99
C SER A 25 -11.24 1.86 6.10
N GLU A 26 -10.86 1.29 4.97
CA GLU A 26 -10.14 0.03 4.88
C GLU A 26 -9.08 0.09 3.79
N ILE A 27 -7.93 -0.53 4.05
CA ILE A 27 -6.83 -0.66 3.09
C ILE A 27 -6.11 -1.99 3.32
N GLY A 28 -5.87 -2.71 2.23
CA GLY A 28 -5.10 -3.95 2.24
C GLY A 28 -3.61 -3.69 2.52
N GLU A 29 -2.86 -4.78 2.73
CA GLU A 29 -1.40 -4.71 2.91
C GLU A 29 -0.93 -3.70 3.97
N ARG A 30 -1.78 -3.42 4.97
CA ARG A 30 -1.49 -2.51 6.07
C ARG A 30 -0.60 -3.21 7.10
N PRO A 31 0.53 -2.60 7.52
CA PRO A 31 1.33 -3.13 8.62
C PRO A 31 0.57 -3.08 9.95
N ALA A 32 0.86 -4.04 10.84
CA ALA A 32 0.25 -4.09 12.17
C ALA A 32 0.63 -2.83 12.98
N GLY A 33 -0.36 -2.21 13.62
CA GLY A 33 -0.16 -0.98 14.40
C GLY A 33 -0.27 0.33 13.61
N VAL A 34 -0.33 0.30 12.27
CA VAL A 34 -0.48 1.52 11.45
C VAL A 34 -1.96 1.77 11.12
N GLN A 35 -2.47 2.99 11.26
CA GLN A 35 -3.85 3.31 10.89
C GLN A 35 -4.05 3.26 9.37
N ALA A 36 -5.26 2.88 8.90
CA ALA A 36 -5.58 2.79 7.47
C ALA A 36 -5.29 4.09 6.71
N GLN A 37 -5.73 5.23 7.26
CA GLN A 37 -5.46 6.56 6.72
C GLN A 37 -3.96 6.88 6.67
N ALA A 38 -3.20 6.52 7.71
CA ALA A 38 -1.76 6.77 7.76
C ALA A 38 -1.01 5.95 6.70
N TRP A 39 -1.38 4.66 6.55
CA TRP A 39 -0.82 3.80 5.51
C TRP A 39 -1.13 4.30 4.11
N TYR A 40 -2.37 4.75 3.85
CA TYR A 40 -2.75 5.37 2.59
C TYR A 40 -1.89 6.60 2.29
N LYS A 41 -1.76 7.53 3.25
CA LYS A 41 -0.94 8.74 3.09
C LYS A 41 0.52 8.40 2.79
N PHE A 42 1.06 7.39 3.48
CA PHE A 42 2.42 6.90 3.25
C PHE A 42 2.56 6.35 1.82
N LEU A 43 1.66 5.47 1.38
CA LEU A 43 1.67 4.96 0.01
C LEU A 43 1.59 6.09 -1.03
N THR A 44 0.68 7.05 -0.88
CA THR A 44 0.58 8.18 -1.82
C THR A 44 1.82 9.08 -1.83
N ASN A 45 2.55 9.19 -0.72
CA ASN A 45 3.76 10.00 -0.65
C ASN A 45 4.98 9.29 -1.26
N HIS A 46 5.04 7.96 -1.14
CA HIS A 46 6.18 7.16 -1.56
C HIS A 46 5.98 6.45 -2.91
N THR A 47 4.77 6.50 -3.47
CA THR A 47 4.46 5.92 -4.78
C THR A 47 3.85 6.99 -5.68
N GLN A 48 4.40 7.12 -6.89
CA GLN A 48 3.89 8.02 -7.92
C GLN A 48 3.29 7.17 -9.04
N ASP A 49 2.18 7.63 -9.61
CA ASP A 49 1.46 6.98 -10.73
C ASP A 49 0.93 5.55 -10.47
N SER A 50 1.07 5.03 -9.24
CA SER A 50 0.68 3.66 -8.89
C SER A 50 -0.73 3.57 -8.30
N PHE A 51 -1.40 4.72 -8.10
CA PHE A 51 -2.70 4.84 -7.47
C PHE A 51 -3.80 5.07 -8.49
N GLN A 52 -4.84 4.24 -8.44
CA GLN A 52 -6.01 4.34 -9.31
C GLN A 52 -7.28 4.48 -8.47
N VAL A 53 -8.02 5.57 -8.71
CA VAL A 53 -9.33 5.79 -8.10
C VAL A 53 -10.40 5.02 -8.87
N LEU A 54 -11.31 4.37 -8.15
CA LEU A 54 -12.47 3.68 -8.70
C LEU A 54 -13.77 4.37 -8.25
N SER A 55 -14.82 4.28 -9.06
CA SER A 55 -16.12 4.84 -8.71
C SER A 55 -16.72 4.21 -7.45
N GLY A 56 -17.44 5.02 -6.66
CA GLY A 56 -18.13 4.58 -5.45
C GLY A 56 -17.23 4.47 -4.22
N GLY A 57 -16.26 5.38 -4.05
CA GLY A 57 -15.42 5.44 -2.85
C GLY A 57 -14.46 4.25 -2.74
N ARG A 58 -13.94 3.76 -3.86
CA ARG A 58 -12.94 2.68 -3.88
C ARG A 58 -11.67 3.18 -4.53
N GLY A 59 -10.55 2.60 -4.16
CA GLY A 59 -9.28 2.83 -4.83
C GLY A 59 -8.47 1.55 -4.87
N LEU A 60 -7.40 1.58 -5.64
CA LEU A 60 -6.39 0.54 -5.59
C LEU A 60 -4.99 1.10 -5.83
N PHE A 61 -4.00 0.43 -5.27
CA PHE A 61 -2.60 0.60 -5.65
C PHE A 61 -2.12 -0.65 -6.39
N ARG A 62 -1.33 -0.47 -7.45
CA ARG A 62 -0.69 -1.57 -8.18
C ARG A 62 0.82 -1.43 -8.00
N LEU A 63 1.39 -2.29 -7.18
CA LEU A 63 2.80 -2.22 -6.81
C LEU A 63 3.41 -3.63 -6.78
N PRO A 64 4.68 -3.81 -7.15
CA PRO A 64 5.39 -5.07 -6.95
C PRO A 64 5.40 -5.44 -5.47
N LYS A 65 5.17 -6.73 -5.15
CA LYS A 65 5.14 -7.21 -3.75
C LYS A 65 6.40 -6.83 -2.97
N ALA A 66 7.58 -6.91 -3.60
CA ALA A 66 8.86 -6.51 -2.98
C ALA A 66 8.89 -5.02 -2.58
N GLN A 67 8.25 -4.15 -3.36
CA GLN A 67 8.13 -2.73 -3.03
C GLN A 67 7.18 -2.53 -1.85
N ILE A 68 6.06 -3.26 -1.80
CA ILE A 68 5.11 -3.19 -0.69
C ILE A 68 5.77 -3.61 0.63
N GLU A 69 6.55 -4.69 0.64
CA GLU A 69 7.25 -5.13 1.85
C GLU A 69 8.27 -4.09 2.33
N SER A 70 9.02 -3.49 1.40
CA SER A 70 9.93 -2.38 1.71
C SER A 70 9.19 -1.17 2.30
N LEU A 71 8.05 -0.79 1.71
CA LEU A 71 7.23 0.32 2.17
C LEU A 71 6.61 0.06 3.56
N LYS A 72 6.16 -1.17 3.82
CA LYS A 72 5.63 -1.58 5.13
C LYS A 72 6.69 -1.42 6.23
N ALA A 73 7.91 -1.89 5.95
CA ALA A 73 9.03 -1.76 6.87
C ALA A 73 9.37 -0.29 7.13
N ALA A 74 9.51 0.52 6.08
CA ALA A 74 9.80 1.95 6.19
C ALA A 74 8.71 2.71 6.98
N CYS A 75 7.43 2.47 6.70
CA CYS A 75 6.32 3.12 7.39
C CYS A 75 6.31 2.79 8.89
N THR A 76 6.56 1.53 9.24
CA THR A 76 6.62 1.11 10.64
C THR A 76 7.79 1.77 11.36
N GLN A 77 8.94 1.93 10.69
CA GLN A 77 10.12 2.61 11.23
C GLN A 77 9.88 4.11 11.46
N GLU A 78 9.26 4.81 10.51
CA GLU A 78 8.94 6.24 10.64
C GLU A 78 7.94 6.53 11.75
N LEU A 79 6.96 5.64 11.98
CA LEU A 79 6.00 5.79 13.07
C LEU A 79 6.59 5.52 14.46
N SER A 80 7.75 4.85 14.52
CA SER A 80 8.49 4.59 15.76
C SER A 80 9.57 5.64 16.09
N SER A 81 9.77 6.65 15.23
CA SER A 81 10.72 7.75 15.42
C SER A 81 10.01 9.03 15.88
#